data_AF-A0A0G0ZRA9-F1
#
_entry.id   AF-A0A0G0ZRA9-F1
#
_cell.length_a   1.000
_cell.length_b   1.000
_cell.length_c   1.000
_cell.angle_alpha   90.00
_cell.angle_beta   90.00
_cell.angle_gamma   90.00
#
_symmetry.space_group_name_H-M   'P 1'
#
loop_
_entity.id
_entity.type
_entity.pdbx_description
1 polymer ?
#
loop_
_entity_poly.entity_id
_entity_poly.type
_entity_poly.pdbx_seq_one_letter_code
_entity_poly.pdbx_strand_id
1 'polypeptide(L)'
;MAQKHDIDPDQLVKSLRNDANTEFEEKIKTIPRAIRDEIRVLHKQAEAMKPDNAELHKLNTYIDWLIKTPWAKSSPEIDDFAETAQILEEDHYGLWEIKERILEFIAVKSLNPRTRSPILCLVGPPGTGKTSLGKSIARATGREFIRMRNKRSYPNLYRRSSWPHHAENRQHRNQ
;
A
#
# COMPACT_ATOMS: atom_id res chain seq x y z
N MET A 1 39.54 -43.00 13.02
CA MET A 1 38.27 -43.50 12.44
C MET A 1 37.16 -42.63 13.01
N ALA A 2 36.64 -41.70 12.21
CA ALA A 2 35.60 -40.77 12.66
C ALA A 2 34.27 -41.52 12.81
N GLN A 3 33.73 -41.56 14.03
CA GLN A 3 32.41 -42.10 14.32
C GLN A 3 31.37 -41.23 13.59
N LYS A 4 30.71 -41.78 12.57
CA LYS A 4 29.43 -41.24 12.10
C LYS A 4 28.44 -41.42 13.25
N HIS A 5 28.16 -40.36 13.99
CA HIS A 5 26.95 -40.31 14.80
C HIS A 5 25.77 -40.37 13.81
N ASP A 6 25.07 -41.50 13.77
CA ASP A 6 23.80 -41.64 13.08
C ASP A 6 22.79 -40.73 13.80
N ILE A 7 22.60 -39.53 13.26
CA ILE A 7 21.56 -38.60 13.72
C ILE A 7 20.23 -39.18 13.24
N ASP A 8 19.39 -39.58 14.19
CA ASP A 8 18.08 -40.15 13.94
C ASP A 8 17.23 -39.19 13.08
N PRO A 9 16.68 -39.61 11.91
CA PRO A 9 15.93 -38.73 11.01
C PRO A 9 14.78 -37.98 11.71
N ASP A 10 14.15 -38.62 12.70
CA ASP A 10 13.07 -38.02 13.49
C ASP A 10 13.55 -36.88 14.42
N GLN A 11 14.79 -36.95 14.91
CA GLN A 11 15.38 -35.86 15.69
C GLN A 11 15.71 -34.66 14.80
N LEU A 12 16.18 -34.91 13.58
CA LEU A 12 16.47 -33.87 12.60
C LEU A 12 15.19 -33.15 12.13
N VAL A 13 14.11 -33.90 11.89
CA VAL A 13 12.81 -33.30 11.53
C VAL A 13 12.25 -32.44 12.66
N LYS A 14 12.39 -32.87 13.92
CA LYS A 14 11.96 -32.08 15.08
C LYS A 14 12.79 -30.81 15.26
N SER A 15 14.11 -30.86 15.07
CA SER A 15 14.95 -29.66 15.17
C SER A 15 14.61 -28.66 14.08
N LEU A 16 14.49 -29.11 12.82
CA LEU A 16 14.13 -28.26 11.69
C LEU A 16 12.75 -27.60 11.87
N ARG A 17 11.78 -28.34 12.43
CA ARG A 17 10.44 -27.80 12.71
C ARG A 17 10.47 -26.75 13.83
N ASN A 18 11.29 -26.97 14.85
CA ASN A 18 11.46 -25.99 15.93
C ASN A 18 12.14 -24.71 15.43
N ASP A 19 13.14 -24.84 14.57
CA ASP A 19 13.84 -23.71 13.96
C ASP A 19 12.88 -22.87 13.10
N ALA A 20 12.07 -23.52 12.25
CA ALA A 20 11.06 -22.86 11.43
C ALA A 20 9.98 -22.13 12.25
N ASN A 21 9.51 -22.76 13.33
CA ASN A 21 8.52 -22.15 14.23
C ASN A 21 9.08 -20.93 14.98
N THR A 22 10.38 -20.97 15.31
CA THR A 22 11.06 -19.85 15.96
C THR A 22 11.13 -18.66 15.01
N GLU A 23 11.56 -18.88 13.76
CA GLU A 23 11.62 -17.84 12.72
C GLU A 23 10.23 -17.22 12.45
N PHE A 24 9.18 -18.04 12.44
CA PHE A 24 7.80 -17.59 12.26
C PHE A 24 7.33 -16.65 13.38
N GLU A 25 7.59 -17.02 14.64
CA GLU A 25 7.24 -16.19 15.79
C GLU A 25 8.01 -14.87 15.78
N GLU A 26 9.27 -14.85 15.33
CA GLU A 26 10.03 -13.59 15.17
C GLU A 26 9.39 -12.62 14.18
N LYS A 27 8.93 -13.13 13.04
CA LYS A 27 8.27 -12.30 12.01
C LYS A 27 6.99 -11.65 12.51
N ILE A 28 6.25 -12.33 13.40
CA ILE A 28 4.93 -11.87 13.88
C ILE A 28 5.03 -10.91 15.07
N LYS A 29 6.20 -10.77 15.71
CA LYS A 29 6.40 -9.84 16.86
C LYS A 29 5.98 -8.40 16.57
N THR A 30 6.09 -7.96 15.31
CA THR A 30 5.76 -6.59 14.89
C THR A 30 4.27 -6.37 14.56
N ILE A 31 3.50 -7.46 14.45
CA ILE A 31 2.09 -7.44 14.03
C ILE A 31 1.18 -7.18 15.24
N PRO A 32 0.08 -6.40 15.08
CA PRO A 32 -0.91 -6.19 16.13
C PRO A 32 -1.45 -7.49 16.73
N ARG A 33 -1.73 -7.47 18.03
CA ARG A 33 -2.11 -8.68 18.80
C ARG A 33 -3.27 -9.46 18.17
N ALA A 34 -4.34 -8.77 17.78
CA ALA A 34 -5.53 -9.41 17.20
C ALA A 34 -5.20 -10.24 15.95
N ILE A 35 -4.37 -9.68 15.06
CA ILE A 35 -3.99 -10.30 13.79
C ILE A 35 -2.96 -11.42 14.03
N ARG A 36 -2.05 -11.22 14.98
CA ARG A 36 -1.09 -12.25 15.41
C ARG A 36 -1.80 -13.51 15.91
N ASP A 37 -2.83 -13.35 16.73
CA ASP A 37 -3.57 -14.49 17.28
C ASP A 37 -4.31 -15.25 16.17
N GLU A 38 -4.86 -14.54 15.18
CA GLU A 38 -5.46 -15.14 13.98
C GLU A 38 -4.42 -15.89 13.13
N ILE A 39 -3.27 -15.27 12.84
CA ILE A 39 -2.17 -15.91 12.08
C ILE A 39 -1.71 -17.22 12.75
N ARG A 40 -1.64 -17.26 14.09
CA ARG A 40 -1.28 -18.49 14.82
C ARG A 40 -2.29 -19.61 14.66
N VAL A 41 -3.59 -19.29 14.67
CA VAL A 41 -4.65 -20.27 14.43
C VAL A 41 -4.52 -20.82 13.01
N LEU A 42 -4.35 -19.94 12.02
CA LEU A 42 -4.18 -20.34 10.62
C LEU A 42 -2.92 -21.17 10.40
N HIS A 43 -1.80 -20.83 11.05
CA HIS A 43 -0.56 -21.61 10.96
C HIS A 43 -0.70 -23.03 11.54
N LYS A 44 -1.36 -23.17 12.69
CA LYS A 44 -1.65 -24.50 13.27
C LYS A 44 -2.54 -25.35 12.37
N GLN A 45 -3.51 -24.72 11.70
CA GLN A 45 -4.34 -25.41 10.71
C GLN A 45 -3.51 -25.86 9.51
N ALA A 46 -2.59 -25.01 9.03
CA ALA A 46 -1.69 -25.34 7.92
C ALA A 46 -0.78 -26.54 8.26
N GLU A 47 -0.20 -26.58 9.46
CA GLU A 47 0.66 -27.68 9.91
C GLU A 47 -0.08 -29.02 10.04
N ALA A 48 -1.39 -29.00 10.32
CA ALA A 48 -2.21 -30.19 10.45
C ALA A 48 -2.67 -30.77 9.10
N MET A 49 -2.56 -30.00 8.02
CA MET A 49 -2.98 -30.44 6.68
C MET A 49 -1.90 -31.29 6.00
N LYS A 50 -2.35 -32.23 5.15
CA LYS A 50 -1.43 -33.02 4.32
C LYS A 50 -0.77 -32.12 3.26
N PRO A 51 0.51 -32.37 2.90
CA PRO A 51 1.24 -31.56 1.91
C PRO A 51 0.56 -31.46 0.53
N ASP A 52 -0.15 -32.50 0.10
CA ASP A 52 -0.83 -32.56 -1.20
C ASP A 52 -2.18 -31.83 -1.24
N ASN A 53 -2.57 -31.12 -0.17
CA ASN A 53 -3.84 -30.43 -0.11
C ASN A 53 -3.80 -29.08 -0.87
N ALA A 54 -4.70 -28.89 -1.84
CA ALA A 54 -4.84 -27.62 -2.57
C ALA A 54 -5.20 -26.42 -1.67
N GLU A 55 -5.85 -26.63 -0.53
CA GLU A 55 -6.17 -25.57 0.43
C GLU A 55 -4.94 -25.08 1.22
N LEU A 56 -3.93 -25.94 1.40
CA LEU A 56 -2.70 -25.58 2.12
C LEU A 56 -1.95 -24.46 1.40
N HIS A 57 -1.88 -24.51 0.07
CA HIS A 57 -1.22 -23.47 -0.73
C HIS A 57 -1.91 -22.10 -0.59
N LYS A 58 -3.24 -22.09 -0.58
CA LYS A 58 -4.03 -20.85 -0.39
C LYS A 58 -3.79 -20.26 0.99
N LEU A 59 -3.79 -21.11 2.02
CA LEU A 59 -3.57 -20.71 3.41
C LEU A 59 -2.17 -20.13 3.63
N ASN A 60 -1.13 -20.80 3.11
CA ASN A 60 0.24 -20.30 3.17
C ASN A 60 0.40 -18.97 2.42
N THR A 61 -0.23 -18.83 1.25
CA THR A 61 -0.21 -17.56 0.49
C THR A 61 -0.85 -16.42 1.29
N TYR A 62 -1.95 -16.71 1.98
CA TYR A 62 -2.64 -15.73 2.82
C TYR A 62 -1.80 -15.33 4.04
N ILE A 63 -1.21 -16.31 4.75
CA ILE A 63 -0.30 -16.06 5.87
C ILE A 63 0.90 -15.22 5.40
N ASP A 64 1.46 -15.54 4.24
CA ASP A 64 2.56 -14.77 3.63
C ASP A 64 2.18 -13.32 3.35
N TRP A 65 0.97 -13.05 2.85
CA TRP A 65 0.49 -11.68 2.63
C TRP A 65 0.39 -10.90 3.95
N LEU A 66 -0.14 -11.54 4.99
CA LEU A 66 -0.27 -10.93 6.31
C LEU A 66 1.11 -10.60 6.91
N ILE A 67 2.09 -11.48 6.76
CA ILE A 67 3.46 -11.26 7.26
C ILE A 67 4.20 -10.18 6.45
N LYS A 68 4.03 -10.15 5.13
CA LYS A 68 4.70 -9.17 4.25
C LYS A 68 4.13 -7.75 4.38
N THR A 69 2.93 -7.61 4.93
CA THR A 69 2.30 -6.31 5.13
C THR A 69 3.05 -5.49 6.19
N PRO A 70 3.46 -4.23 5.91
CA PRO A 70 4.21 -3.41 6.85
C PRO A 70 3.30 -2.83 7.94
N TRP A 71 2.99 -3.60 8.99
CA TRP A 71 2.08 -3.17 10.06
C TRP A 71 2.62 -2.04 10.95
N ALA A 72 3.93 -2.06 11.23
CA ALA A 72 4.58 -1.12 12.17
C ALA A 72 5.56 -0.17 11.48
N LYS A 73 5.91 -0.42 10.21
CA LYS A 73 6.88 0.40 9.48
C LYS A 73 6.15 1.60 8.88
N SER A 74 6.59 2.80 9.26
CA SER A 74 6.26 4.05 8.58
C SER A 74 7.53 4.61 7.94
N SER A 75 7.40 5.21 6.76
CA SER A 75 8.46 6.06 6.22
C SER A 75 8.66 7.28 7.13
N PRO A 76 9.90 7.76 7.30
CA PRO A 76 10.15 9.05 7.93
C PRO A 76 9.47 10.15 7.11
N GLU A 77 8.79 11.06 7.79
CA GLU A 77 8.16 12.22 7.17
C GLU A 77 9.13 13.41 7.28
N ILE A 78 9.43 14.04 6.14
CA ILE A 78 10.24 15.25 6.08
C ILE A 78 9.27 16.43 6.02
N ASP A 79 9.30 17.26 7.06
CA ASP A 79 8.46 18.45 7.23
C ASP A 79 9.25 19.76 7.01
N ASP A 80 10.30 19.73 6.19
CA ASP A 80 11.04 20.93 5.81
C ASP A 80 10.42 21.60 4.58
N PHE A 81 9.81 22.77 4.80
CA PHE A 81 9.19 23.58 3.75
C PHE A 81 10.22 24.20 2.79
N ALA A 82 11.40 24.58 3.29
CA ALA A 82 12.44 25.18 2.46
C ALA A 82 13.03 24.13 1.50
N GLU A 83 13.31 22.94 2.01
CA GLU A 83 13.75 21.80 1.20
C GLU A 83 12.67 21.39 0.19
N THR A 84 11.41 21.31 0.62
CA THR A 84 10.28 20.99 -0.26
C THR A 84 10.14 21.99 -1.40
N ALA A 85 10.22 23.30 -1.12
CA ALA A 85 10.14 24.33 -2.13
C ALA A 85 11.31 24.26 -3.13
N GLN A 86 12.53 24.01 -2.65
CA GLN A 86 13.70 23.83 -3.49
C GLN A 86 13.57 22.62 -4.43
N ILE A 87 13.14 21.47 -3.90
CA ILE A 87 12.91 20.24 -4.68
C ILE A 87 11.85 20.46 -5.77
N LEU A 88 10.77 21.16 -5.45
CA LEU A 88 9.71 21.46 -6.41
C LEU A 88 10.20 22.42 -7.51
N GLU A 89 11.05 23.38 -7.18
CA GLU A 89 11.65 24.31 -8.15
C GLU A 89 12.67 23.61 -9.05
N GLU A 90 13.50 22.74 -8.49
CA GLU A 90 14.50 21.94 -9.20
C GLU A 90 13.85 21.04 -10.27
N ASP A 91 12.77 20.34 -9.90
CA ASP A 91 12.14 19.36 -10.79
C ASP A 91 11.18 19.98 -11.82
N HIS A 92 10.62 21.15 -11.55
CA HIS A 92 9.56 21.75 -12.36
C HIS A 92 9.74 23.25 -12.47
N TYR A 93 10.04 23.75 -13.67
CA TYR A 93 10.10 25.19 -13.93
C TYR A 93 8.70 25.83 -13.97
N GLY A 94 8.54 27.01 -13.34
CA GLY A 94 7.28 27.76 -13.32
C GLY A 94 6.24 27.17 -12.35
N LEU A 95 4.96 27.16 -12.74
CA LEU A 95 3.84 26.59 -11.95
C LEU A 95 3.71 27.18 -10.53
N TRP A 96 3.98 28.48 -10.37
CA TRP A 96 3.98 29.16 -9.07
C TRP A 96 2.69 28.94 -8.27
N GLU A 97 1.52 29.13 -8.89
CA GLU A 97 0.21 28.90 -8.25
C GLU A 97 0.03 27.45 -7.78
N ILE A 98 0.53 26.48 -8.54
CA ILE A 98 0.39 25.05 -8.22
C ILE A 98 1.34 24.67 -7.09
N LYS A 99 2.59 25.17 -7.13
CA LYS A 99 3.60 24.94 -6.09
C LYS A 99 3.15 25.53 -4.76
N GLU A 100 2.62 26.76 -4.78
CA GLU A 100 2.03 27.41 -3.59
C GLU A 100 0.91 26.55 -3.01
N ARG A 101 -0.01 26.06 -3.85
CA ARG A 101 -1.11 25.20 -3.40
C ARG A 101 -0.66 23.85 -2.83
N ILE A 102 0.44 23.29 -3.36
CA ILE A 102 1.05 22.06 -2.83
C ILE A 102 1.67 22.33 -1.46
N LEU A 103 2.40 23.43 -1.30
CA LEU A 103 2.99 23.83 -0.02
C LEU A 103 1.93 24.07 1.05
N GLU A 104 0.83 24.75 0.70
CA GLU A 104 -0.33 24.93 1.58
C GLU A 104 -0.93 23.58 2.01
N PHE A 105 -1.08 22.65 1.07
CA PHE A 105 -1.61 21.32 1.36
C PHE A 105 -0.72 20.56 2.36
N ILE A 106 0.60 20.62 2.17
CA ILE A 106 1.59 20.02 3.08
C ILE A 106 1.53 20.71 4.45
N ALA A 107 1.43 22.04 4.49
CA ALA A 107 1.33 22.80 5.73
C ALA A 107 0.09 22.43 6.56
N VAL A 108 -1.08 22.35 5.93
CA VAL A 108 -2.33 21.94 6.61
C VAL A 108 -2.20 20.51 7.15
N LYS A 109 -1.51 19.64 6.42
CA LYS A 109 -1.31 18.24 6.83
C LYS A 109 -0.33 18.11 8.00
N SER A 110 0.78 18.86 7.99
CA SER A 110 1.76 18.87 9.09
C SER A 110 1.14 19.43 10.39
N LEU A 111 0.29 20.45 10.29
CA LEU A 111 -0.45 21.00 11.45
C LEU A 111 -1.46 20.00 12.06
N ASN A 112 -2.09 19.16 11.24
CA ASN A 112 -3.16 18.26 11.66
C ASN A 112 -2.94 16.81 11.18
N PRO A 113 -1.97 16.07 11.76
CA PRO A 113 -1.55 14.75 11.26
C PRO A 113 -2.62 13.66 11.40
N ARG A 114 -3.59 13.83 12.32
CA ARG A 114 -4.67 12.86 12.57
C ARG A 114 -5.95 13.14 11.78
N THR A 115 -6.05 14.30 11.14
CA THR A 115 -7.27 14.72 10.45
C THR A 115 -7.32 14.13 9.05
N ARG A 116 -8.51 13.74 8.60
CA ARG A 116 -8.74 13.36 7.20
C ARG A 116 -8.58 14.59 6.31
N SER A 117 -7.36 14.83 5.82
CA SER A 117 -7.11 15.83 4.79
C SER A 117 -7.75 15.39 3.47
N PRO A 118 -8.33 16.32 2.68
CA PRO A 118 -8.83 16.00 1.34
C PRO A 118 -7.71 15.45 0.44
N ILE A 119 -8.07 14.71 -0.61
CA ILE A 119 -7.08 14.15 -1.55
C ILE A 119 -6.70 15.23 -2.57
N LEU A 120 -5.40 15.49 -2.74
CA LEU A 120 -4.89 16.39 -3.77
C LEU A 120 -5.10 15.79 -5.18
N CYS A 121 -5.80 16.53 -6.05
CA CYS A 121 -6.05 16.12 -7.43
C CYS A 121 -5.40 17.11 -8.41
N LEU A 122 -4.49 16.62 -9.24
CA LEU A 122 -3.84 17.41 -10.30
C LEU A 122 -4.59 17.19 -11.62
N VAL A 123 -5.17 18.25 -12.19
CA VAL A 123 -5.98 18.19 -13.42
C VAL A 123 -5.33 19.05 -14.50
N GLY A 124 -5.31 18.55 -15.75
CA GLY A 124 -4.84 19.31 -16.90
C GLY A 124 -4.56 18.46 -18.14
N PRO A 125 -4.19 19.08 -19.28
CA PRO A 125 -3.87 18.40 -20.54
C PRO A 125 -2.74 17.36 -20.39
N PRO A 126 -2.68 16.29 -21.21
CA PRO A 126 -1.54 15.37 -21.18
C PRO A 126 -0.22 16.11 -21.45
N GLY A 127 0.89 15.64 -20.88
CA GLY A 127 2.22 16.26 -21.06
C GLY A 127 2.58 17.39 -20.08
N THR A 128 1.62 17.90 -19.29
CA THR A 128 1.84 18.97 -18.27
C THR A 128 2.57 18.51 -17.00
N GLY A 129 3.26 17.37 -17.01
CA GLY A 129 4.08 16.95 -15.88
C GLY A 129 3.34 16.46 -14.62
N LYS A 130 2.01 16.36 -14.58
CA LYS A 130 1.25 15.91 -13.38
C LYS A 130 1.80 14.67 -12.66
N THR A 131 2.22 13.66 -13.42
CA THR A 131 2.82 12.43 -12.85
C THR A 131 4.24 12.67 -12.33
N SER A 132 4.99 13.56 -12.97
CA SER A 132 6.31 14.00 -12.52
C SER A 132 6.17 14.81 -11.22
N LEU A 133 5.18 15.71 -11.14
CA LEU A 133 4.89 16.50 -9.95
C LEU A 133 4.58 15.62 -8.74
N GLY A 134 3.80 14.56 -8.93
CA GLY A 134 3.54 13.57 -7.88
C GLY A 134 4.80 12.85 -7.38
N LYS A 135 5.80 12.62 -8.24
CA LYS A 135 7.09 12.05 -7.84
C LYS A 135 7.92 13.04 -7.03
N SER A 136 7.94 14.32 -7.44
CA SER A 136 8.65 15.38 -6.72
C SER A 136 8.05 15.64 -5.34
N ILE A 137 6.72 15.58 -5.21
CA ILE A 137 6.05 15.68 -3.91
C ILE A 137 6.46 14.51 -3.00
N ALA A 138 6.52 13.28 -3.54
CA ALA A 138 6.96 12.12 -2.78
C ALA A 138 8.43 12.24 -2.36
N ARG A 139 9.30 12.72 -3.26
CA ARG A 139 10.73 13.02 -2.98
C ARG A 139 10.86 14.06 -1.87
N ALA A 140 10.13 15.17 -1.97
CA ALA A 140 10.16 16.26 -0.99
C ALA A 140 9.67 15.84 0.40
N THR A 141 8.65 14.98 0.47
CA THR A 141 8.06 14.54 1.74
C THR A 141 8.74 13.29 2.33
N GLY A 142 9.77 12.75 1.66
CA GLY A 142 10.47 11.53 2.10
C GLY A 142 9.65 10.24 1.99
N ARG A 143 8.58 10.24 1.19
CA ARG A 143 7.62 9.12 1.08
C ARG A 143 7.85 8.28 -0.17
N GLU A 144 7.53 6.98 -0.10
CA GLU A 144 7.60 6.11 -1.27
C GLU A 144 6.55 6.48 -2.33
N PHE A 145 6.99 6.64 -3.58
CA PHE A 145 6.09 6.92 -4.70
C PHE A 145 5.64 5.62 -5.38
N ILE A 146 4.35 5.31 -5.27
CA ILE A 146 3.73 4.19 -5.98
C ILE A 146 2.79 4.72 -7.06
N ARG A 147 3.09 4.41 -8.33
CA ARG A 147 2.22 4.74 -9.46
C ARG A 147 1.25 3.59 -9.73
N MET A 148 0.01 3.73 -9.27
CA MET A 148 -1.09 2.86 -9.68
C MET A 148 -1.69 3.36 -11.01
N ARG A 149 -1.72 2.50 -12.02
CA ARG A 149 -2.39 2.79 -13.30
C ARG A 149 -3.64 1.94 -13.39
N ASN A 150 -4.79 2.59 -13.50
CA ASN A 150 -6.00 1.89 -13.87
C ASN A 150 -5.91 1.51 -15.36
N LYS A 151 -5.64 0.24 -15.67
CA LYS A 151 -5.66 -0.28 -17.05
C LYS A 151 -7.10 -0.54 -17.54
N ARG A 152 -8.06 0.30 -17.16
CA ARG A 152 -9.38 0.28 -17.78
C ARG A 152 -9.29 1.06 -19.09
N SER A 153 -8.82 0.36 -20.12
CA SER A 153 -8.98 0.80 -21.49
C SER A 153 -10.48 0.83 -21.74
N TYR A 154 -11.08 2.01 -21.71
CA TYR A 154 -12.39 2.23 -22.31
C TYR A 154 -12.12 2.64 -23.76
N PRO A 155 -12.15 1.71 -24.72
CA PRO A 155 -11.79 2.02 -26.10
C PRO A 155 -12.75 2.98 -26.81
N ASN A 156 -13.76 3.59 -26.15
CA ASN A 156 -14.77 4.38 -26.85
C ASN A 156 -15.59 5.38 -25.97
N LEU A 157 -14.98 6.06 -25.00
CA LEU A 157 -15.72 7.08 -24.21
C LEU A 157 -15.81 8.47 -24.85
N TYR A 158 -15.13 8.73 -25.97
CA TYR A 158 -15.18 10.01 -26.70
C TYR A 158 -16.01 9.97 -28.00
N ARG A 159 -16.79 8.92 -28.24
CA ARG A 159 -17.75 8.87 -29.36
C ARG A 159 -19.20 8.87 -28.85
N ARG A 160 -19.60 9.94 -28.15
CA ARG A 160 -21.02 10.25 -27.94
C ARG A 160 -21.22 11.76 -27.83
N SER A 161 -21.14 12.43 -28.97
CA SER A 161 -21.69 13.77 -29.23
C SER A 161 -23.23 13.73 -29.24
N SER A 162 -23.83 13.22 -28.17
CA SER A 162 -25.27 13.26 -27.93
C SER A 162 -25.54 12.89 -26.48
N TRP A 163 -25.25 13.83 -25.59
CA TRP A 163 -25.89 13.85 -24.27
C TRP A 163 -27.37 14.16 -24.49
N PRO A 164 -28.31 13.25 -24.16
CA PRO A 164 -29.71 13.60 -24.16
C PRO A 164 -29.95 14.57 -23.01
N HIS A 165 -30.49 15.75 -23.34
CA HIS A 165 -31.05 16.68 -22.38
C HIS A 165 -32.18 15.96 -21.62
N HIS A 166 -31.90 15.53 -20.38
CA HIS A 166 -32.95 15.28 -19.39
C HIS A 166 -33.13 16.55 -18.55
N ALA A 167 -33.75 17.55 -19.18
CA ALA A 167 -34.65 18.45 -18.48
C ALA A 167 -36.06 17.83 -18.54
N GLU A 168 -36.89 18.15 -17.54
CA GLU A 168 -38.32 17.78 -17.43
C GLU A 168 -38.64 16.37 -16.89
N ASN A 169 -38.79 16.27 -15.56
CA ASN A 169 -40.13 16.11 -14.97
C ASN A 169 -40.08 16.22 -13.43
N ARG A 170 -40.31 17.44 -12.92
CA ARG A 170 -40.76 17.67 -11.54
C ARG A 170 -42.15 18.28 -11.61
N GLN A 171 -43.16 17.48 -11.88
CA GLN A 171 -44.54 17.84 -11.55
C GLN A 171 -45.31 16.59 -11.09
N HIS A 172 -46.01 16.76 -9.97
CA HIS A 172 -47.05 15.91 -9.39
C HIS A 172 -46.65 14.61 -8.65
N ARG A 173 -46.31 14.78 -7.38
CA ARG A 173 -46.85 13.92 -6.30
C ARG A 173 -47.47 14.80 -5.23
N ASN A 174 -48.77 15.04 -5.39
CA ASN A 174 -49.71 15.34 -4.32
C ASN A 174 -50.98 14.56 -4.67
N GLN A 175 -51.14 13.41 -4.04
CA GLN A 175 -52.38 12.74 -3.66
C GLN A 175 -51.99 11.61 -2.70
#